data_AF-A0A7X6NTH7-F1
#
_entry.id   AF-A0A7X6NTH7-F1
#
_cell.length_a   1.000
_cell.length_b   1.000
_cell.length_c   1.000
_cell.angle_alpha   90.00
_cell.angle_beta   90.00
_cell.angle_gamma   90.00
#
_symmetry.space_group_name_H-M   'P 1'
#
loop_
_entity.id
_entity.type
_entity.pdbx_description
1 polymer ?
#
loop_
_entity_poly.entity_id
_entity_poly.type
_entity_poly.pdbx_seq_one_letter_code
_entity_poly.pdbx_strand_id
1 'polypeptide(L)'
;AHEAYLSDREALAREIGDEVPEIAGFSAGGMPTRVKCLHALVGHALAAGPGVNPIGDEALALMGDFCSEATSAGEETSSDD
;
A
#
# COMPACT_ATOMS: atom_id res chain seq x y z
N ALA A 1 11.54 -2.23 -1.47
CA ALA A 1 10.50 -1.24 -1.84
C ALA A 1 10.67 -0.72 -3.26
N HIS A 2 11.66 0.14 -3.56
CA HIS A 2 11.84 0.71 -4.90
C HIS A 2 11.92 -0.35 -6.02
N GLU A 3 12.85 -1.30 -5.90
CA GLU A 3 13.06 -2.35 -6.89
C GLU A 3 11.86 -3.29 -7.03
N ALA A 4 11.25 -3.66 -5.89
CA ALA A 4 10.02 -4.47 -5.87
C ALA A 4 8.90 -3.77 -6.65
N TYR A 5 8.66 -2.48 -6.39
CA TYR A 5 7.66 -1.71 -7.12
C TYR A 5 7.92 -1.69 -8.63
N LEU A 6 9.18 -1.49 -9.05
CA LEU A 6 9.53 -1.48 -10.48
C LEU A 6 9.29 -2.86 -11.10
N SER A 7 9.71 -3.93 -10.43
CA SER A 7 9.52 -5.31 -10.87
C SER A 7 8.03 -5.64 -11.05
N ASP A 8 7.21 -5.31 -10.05
CA ASP A 8 5.77 -5.58 -10.07
C ASP A 8 5.08 -4.80 -11.20
N ARG A 9 5.45 -3.52 -11.37
CA ARG A 9 4.92 -2.68 -12.44
C ARG A 9 5.34 -3.17 -13.83
N GLU A 10 6.60 -3.57 -14.01
CA GLU A 10 7.09 -4.11 -15.27
C GLU A 10 6.44 -5.46 -15.61
N ALA A 11 6.19 -6.31 -14.62
CA ALA A 11 5.45 -7.55 -14.81
C ALA A 11 4.02 -7.25 -15.30
N LEU A 12 3.32 -6.32 -14.63
CA LEU A 12 1.97 -5.92 -15.01
C LEU A 12 1.93 -5.29 -16.41
N ALA A 13 2.86 -4.36 -16.70
CA ALA A 13 2.95 -3.70 -18.01
C ALA A 13 3.12 -4.72 -19.15
N ARG A 14 3.96 -5.75 -18.95
CA ARG A 14 4.10 -6.85 -19.92
C ARG A 14 2.85 -7.71 -20.06
N GLU A 15 2.15 -7.95 -18.96
CA GLU A 15 0.91 -8.74 -18.96
C GLU A 15 -0.21 -8.04 -19.74
N ILE A 16 -0.37 -6.73 -19.53
CA ILE A 16 -1.46 -5.94 -20.13
C ILE A 16 -1.06 -5.25 -21.45
N GLY A 17 0.23 -5.29 -21.81
CA GLY A 17 0.78 -4.64 -23.00
C GLY A 17 0.81 -3.11 -22.93
N ASP A 18 0.99 -2.54 -21.73
CA ASP A 18 0.92 -1.09 -21.48
C ASP A 18 2.20 -0.58 -20.80
N GLU A 19 3.23 -0.32 -21.60
CA GLU A 19 4.47 0.28 -21.13
C GLU A 19 4.40 1.82 -21.15
N VAL A 20 4.87 2.45 -20.08
CA VAL A 20 4.90 3.91 -19.94
C VAL A 20 6.36 4.37 -19.70
N PRO A 21 7.12 4.69 -20.77
CA PRO A 21 8.54 5.04 -20.66
C PRO A 21 8.84 6.27 -19.80
N GLU A 22 7.90 7.23 -19.72
CA GLU A 22 8.05 8.50 -19.00
C GLU A 22 8.26 8.32 -17.48
N ILE A 23 7.82 7.18 -16.94
CA ILE A 23 7.92 6.85 -15.51
C ILE A 23 8.97 5.76 -15.23
N ALA A 24 9.84 5.45 -16.19
CA ALA A 24 10.94 4.52 -16.00
C ALA A 24 11.81 4.93 -14.81
N GLY A 25 12.13 3.98 -13.94
CA GLY A 25 12.94 4.23 -12.74
C GLY A 25 12.26 5.05 -11.64
N PHE A 26 10.99 5.47 -11.81
CA PHE A 26 10.21 6.12 -10.75
C PHE A 26 9.32 5.10 -10.04
N SER A 27 9.31 5.15 -8.71
CA SER A 27 8.45 4.29 -7.87
C SER A 27 7.56 5.09 -6.92
N ALA A 28 6.79 4.40 -6.08
CA ALA A 28 5.86 5.04 -5.14
C ALA A 28 6.53 6.15 -4.30
N GLY A 29 5.87 7.30 -4.24
CA GLY A 29 6.28 8.41 -3.38
C GLY A 29 7.58 9.12 -3.77
N GLY A 30 8.23 8.82 -4.89
CA GLY A 30 9.52 9.44 -5.28
C GLY A 30 10.76 8.68 -4.78
N MET A 31 10.57 7.46 -4.27
CA MET A 31 11.67 6.52 -4.02
C MET A 31 12.53 6.31 -5.28
N PRO A 32 13.85 6.08 -5.13
CA PRO A 32 14.54 5.82 -3.86
C PRO A 32 15.10 7.06 -3.16
N THR A 33 15.17 8.20 -3.85
CA THR A 33 15.95 9.36 -3.37
C THR A 33 15.17 10.27 -2.43
N ARG A 34 13.85 10.45 -2.64
CA ARG A 34 13.00 11.24 -1.73
C ARG A 34 11.57 10.73 -1.68
N VAL A 35 11.05 10.60 -0.47
CA VAL A 35 9.64 10.27 -0.25
C VAL A 35 8.85 11.57 -0.09
N LYS A 36 7.98 11.89 -1.05
CA LYS A 36 7.16 13.09 -1.04
C LYS A 36 6.10 13.07 0.08
N CYS A 37 5.54 11.89 0.38
CA CYS A 37 4.48 11.74 1.37
C CYS A 37 4.45 10.31 1.96
N LEU A 38 4.24 10.22 3.28
CA LEU A 38 4.25 8.94 4.02
C LEU A 38 3.16 7.97 3.54
N HIS A 39 1.97 8.48 3.20
CA HIS A 39 0.84 7.64 2.78
C HIS A 39 1.14 6.80 1.53
N ALA A 40 2.05 7.26 0.65
CA ALA A 40 2.46 6.49 -0.52
C ALA A 40 3.27 5.23 -0.12
N LEU A 41 4.07 5.33 0.96
CA LEU A 41 4.80 4.19 1.50
C LEU A 41 3.87 3.21 2.22
N VAL A 42 2.94 3.75 3.01
CA VAL A 42 1.89 2.96 3.67
C VAL A 42 1.07 2.18 2.63
N GLY A 43 0.59 2.86 1.59
CA GLY A 43 -0.15 2.21 0.51
C GLY A 43 0.66 1.13 -0.22
N HIS A 44 1.95 1.37 -0.46
CA HIS A 44 2.84 0.34 -1.00
C HIS A 44 2.99 -0.86 -0.05
N ALA A 45 3.20 -0.64 1.25
CA ALA A 45 3.35 -1.72 2.22
C ALA A 45 2.08 -2.60 2.27
N LEU A 46 0.90 -1.98 2.26
CA LEU A 46 -0.38 -2.70 2.19
C LEU A 46 -0.51 -3.56 0.92
N ALA A 47 -0.06 -3.06 -0.23
CA ALA A 47 -0.16 -3.77 -1.50
C ALA A 47 0.88 -4.89 -1.64
N ALA A 48 2.13 -4.63 -1.26
CA ALA A 48 3.25 -5.56 -1.46
C ALA A 48 3.39 -6.58 -0.32
N GLY A 49 2.76 -6.31 0.82
CA GLY A 49 2.85 -7.13 2.02
C GLY A 49 4.05 -6.77 2.93
N PRO A 50 4.07 -7.37 4.15
CA PRO A 50 5.04 -7.04 5.18
C PRO A 50 6.49 -7.29 4.76
N GLY A 51 7.39 -6.41 5.19
CA GLY A 51 8.84 -6.52 4.98
C GLY A 51 9.31 -5.98 3.63
N VAL A 52 8.43 -5.70 2.68
CA VAL A 52 8.81 -5.15 1.36
C VAL A 52 9.12 -3.65 1.45
N ASN A 53 8.42 -2.93 2.34
CA ASN A 53 8.63 -1.51 2.57
C ASN A 53 8.72 -1.21 4.08
N PRO A 54 9.93 -1.29 4.67
CA PRO A 54 10.11 -1.18 6.12
C PRO A 54 9.55 0.11 6.74
N ILE A 55 9.62 1.23 6.03
CA ILE A 55 9.08 2.51 6.52
C ILE A 55 7.55 2.52 6.46
N GLY A 56 6.97 1.92 5.42
CA GLY A 56 5.52 1.72 5.34
C GLY A 56 5.03 0.77 6.42
N ASP A 57 5.78 -0.29 6.69
CA ASP A 57 5.48 -1.27 7.75
C ASP A 57 5.57 -0.63 9.14
N GLU A 58 6.60 0.18 9.40
CA GLU A 58 6.73 0.94 10.65
C GLU A 58 5.56 1.92 10.82
N ALA A 59 5.18 2.63 9.77
CA ALA A 59 4.03 3.52 9.80
C ALA A 59 2.72 2.78 10.07
N LEU A 60 2.50 1.62 9.44
CA LEU A 60 1.34 0.76 9.71
C LEU A 60 1.32 0.27 11.17
N ALA A 61 2.47 -0.14 11.71
CA ALA A 61 2.58 -0.56 13.10
C ALA A 61 2.22 0.56 14.08
N LEU A 62 2.63 1.81 13.78
CA LEU A 62 2.28 2.99 14.58
C LEU A 62 0.80 3.38 14.47
N MET A 63 0.16 3.14 13.33
CA MET A 63 -1.27 3.39 13.14
C MET A 63 -2.14 2.43 13.97
N GLY A 64 -1.61 1.25 14.31
CA GLY A 64 -2.34 0.23 15.06
C GLY A 64 -3.48 -0.40 14.26
N ASP A 65 -4.37 -1.12 14.95
CA ASP A 65 -5.49 -1.80 14.33
C ASP A 65 -6.67 -0.84 14.10
N PHE A 66 -6.58 -0.01 13.07
CA PHE A 66 -7.66 0.90 12.68
C PHE A 66 -8.93 0.13 12.23
N CYS A 67 -8.81 -1.16 11.90
CA CYS A 67 -9.92 -1.99 11.44
C CYS A 67 -10.66 -2.72 12.58
N SER A 68 -10.09 -2.87 13.78
CA SER A 68 -10.81 -3.50 14.90
C SER A 68 -12.07 -2.73 15.32
N GLU A 69 -12.12 -1.41 15.10
CA GLU A 69 -13.32 -0.60 15.37
C GLU A 69 -14.28 -0.50 14.18
N ALA A 70 -13.82 -0.75 12.94
CA ALA A 70 -14.67 -0.69 11.76
C ALA A 70 -15.59 -1.91 11.61
N THR A 71 -15.26 -3.02 12.28
CA THR A 71 -16.04 -4.27 12.25
C THR A 71 -17.20 -4.33 13.25
N SER A 72 -17.35 -3.36 14.16
CA SER A 72 -18.42 -3.39 15.20
C SER A 72 -19.75 -2.74 14.77
N ALA A 73 -19.95 -2.42 13.50
CA ALA A 73 -21.26 -1.97 13.00
C ALA A 73 -22.13 -3.18 12.60
N GLY A 74 -22.76 -3.83 13.59
CA GLY A 74 -23.70 -4.92 13.31
C GLY A 74 -24.19 -5.72 14.52
N GLU A 75 -24.64 -5.08 15.61
CA GLU A 75 -25.56 -5.72 16.57
C GLU A 75 -26.94 -5.07 16.44
N GLU A 76 -27.79 -5.68 15.61
CA GLU A 76 -29.22 -5.38 15.60
C GLU A 76 -29.85 -5.84 16.92
N THR A 77 -30.31 -4.88 17.73
CA THR A 77 -31.21 -5.16 18.84
C THR A 77 -32.63 -5.31 18.29
N SER A 78 -33.05 -6.53 17.97
CA SER A 78 -34.48 -6.85 17.86
C SER A 78 -35.04 -7.00 19.28
N SER A 79 -35.71 -5.96 19.79
CA SER A 79 -36.64 -6.12 20.90
C SER A 79 -38.00 -6.55 20.32
N ASP A 80 -38.35 -7.81 20.51
CA ASP A 80 -39.74 -8.27 20.41
C ASP A 80 -40.43 -7.98 21.75
N ASP A 81 -41.44 -7.11 21.72
CA ASP A 81 -42.58 -7.06 22.66
C ASP A 81 -43.80 -6.43 21.97
#